data_AF-A0A1B0CMR5-F1
#
_entry.id   AF-A0A1B0CMR5-F1
#
_cell.length_a   1.000
_cell.length_b   1.000
_cell.length_c   1.000
_cell.angle_alpha   90.00
_cell.angle_beta   90.00
_cell.angle_gamma   90.00
#
_symmetry.space_group_name_H-M   'P 1'
#
loop_
_entity.id
_entity.type
_entity.pdbx_description
1 polymer ?
#
loop_
_entity_poly.entity_id
_entity_poly.type
_entity_poly.pdbx_seq_one_letter_code
_entity_poly.pdbx_strand_id
1 'polypeptide(L)'
;MLPKVILLACGSFSPPTPMHFRMFEIARDHFQQMGTADVVAGVVSPVHDSYGKKGLVAAKHRTSMLKLALKTSDWIRVSEWETLQDGWTRTRVTLQYHQNYINSLLSEENNRETIPAWLPNSLKQMSGTVQVKLLCGADLLESLSVPGLWENDDIEAILGHHGLVVISRSGSNPEQFIFNSDLLSKYRRNITIVTNWVPNEVSSTMIRRLLSRGQSVKYLLEDTVIDYIMKNSLFGANSHKYILTPNHNEIAYLQAPSPGNGDDGIVLNLHKVDNSGHQRQYEDMDETDYGSQRSLESSTNGSGELVRPKMFCCGDSLNMKTLRNRPGQAVQIRTDASGSHSTVDTDEVGEDDDDDSTCTLTALPTGVDRSDGKE
;
A
#
# COMPACT_ATOMS: atom_id res chain seq x y z
N MET A 1 -18.63 21.49 9.95
CA MET A 1 -17.50 21.43 8.99
C MET A 1 -16.83 20.08 9.16
N LEU A 2 -16.39 19.46 8.06
CA LEU A 2 -15.64 18.20 8.14
C LEU A 2 -14.28 18.42 8.82
N PRO A 3 -13.73 17.43 9.53
CA PRO A 3 -12.35 17.45 10.00
C PRO A 3 -11.39 17.65 8.83
N LYS A 4 -10.36 18.47 9.00
CA LYS A 4 -9.35 18.70 7.96
C LYS A 4 -8.18 17.76 8.15
N VAL A 5 -7.77 17.11 7.07
CA VAL A 5 -6.71 16.11 7.08
C VAL A 5 -5.60 16.48 6.11
N ILE A 6 -4.36 16.32 6.56
CA ILE A 6 -3.18 16.29 5.70
C ILE A 6 -2.66 14.86 5.69
N LEU A 7 -2.49 14.30 4.50
CA LEU A 7 -1.91 12.97 4.32
C LEU A 7 -0.40 13.10 4.22
N LEU A 8 0.34 12.39 5.06
CA LEU A 8 1.81 12.33 5.04
C LEU A 8 2.24 10.91 4.68
N ALA A 9 2.97 10.72 3.58
CA ALA A 9 3.62 9.45 3.24
C ALA A 9 5.12 9.56 3.49
N CYS A 10 5.64 8.72 4.37
CA CYS A 10 7.06 8.64 4.70
C CYS A 10 7.65 7.39 4.04
N GLY A 11 8.73 7.55 3.28
CA GLY A 11 9.22 6.44 2.48
C GLY A 11 10.60 6.66 1.89
N SER A 12 11.17 5.59 1.35
CA SER A 12 12.46 5.68 0.67
C SER A 12 12.38 6.49 -0.62
N PHE A 13 11.38 6.25 -1.49
CA PHE A 13 11.26 6.86 -2.84
C PHE A 13 12.54 6.72 -3.68
N SER A 14 13.05 5.49 -3.84
CA SER A 14 14.32 5.20 -4.49
C SER A 14 14.16 4.24 -5.68
N PRO A 15 13.62 4.68 -6.84
CA PRO A 15 13.05 6.01 -7.12
C PRO A 15 11.55 6.12 -6.78
N PRO A 16 10.96 7.33 -6.78
CA PRO A 16 9.51 7.46 -6.73
C PRO A 16 8.85 6.88 -8.00
N THR A 17 7.83 6.06 -7.80
CA THR A 17 6.92 5.52 -8.82
C THR A 17 5.53 6.18 -8.75
N PRO A 18 4.71 6.13 -9.83
CA PRO A 18 3.33 6.59 -9.83
C PRO A 18 2.45 5.95 -8.74
N MET A 19 2.81 4.76 -8.25
CA MET A 19 2.04 4.08 -7.20
C MET A 19 2.05 4.82 -5.87
N HIS A 20 3.18 5.44 -5.51
CA HIS A 20 3.23 6.26 -4.30
C HIS A 20 2.21 7.40 -4.36
N PHE A 21 2.08 8.06 -5.52
CA PHE A 21 1.13 9.17 -5.70
C PHE A 21 -0.30 8.67 -5.88
N ARG A 22 -0.49 7.49 -6.48
CA ARG A 22 -1.81 6.89 -6.61
C ARG A 22 -2.44 6.59 -5.25
N MET A 23 -1.64 6.24 -4.23
CA MET A 23 -2.13 6.07 -2.85
C MET A 23 -2.79 7.34 -2.30
N PHE A 24 -2.21 8.52 -2.59
CA PHE A 24 -2.79 9.80 -2.18
C PHE A 24 -4.15 10.03 -2.83
N GLU A 25 -4.26 9.82 -4.15
CA GLU A 25 -5.52 9.98 -4.88
C GLU A 25 -6.61 9.05 -4.34
N ILE A 26 -6.28 7.77 -4.12
CA ILE A 26 -7.22 6.77 -3.56
C ILE A 26 -7.68 7.18 -2.16
N ALA A 27 -6.77 7.60 -1.30
CA ALA A 27 -7.11 8.05 0.06
C ALA A 27 -8.00 9.29 0.05
N ARG A 28 -7.67 10.29 -0.78
CA ARG A 28 -8.45 11.53 -0.90
C ARG A 28 -9.86 11.25 -1.39
N ASP A 29 -9.99 10.46 -2.45
CA ASP A 29 -11.30 10.06 -3.00
C ASP A 29 -12.15 9.37 -1.93
N HIS A 30 -11.57 8.50 -1.11
CA HIS A 30 -12.28 7.81 -0.04
C HIS A 30 -12.85 8.77 1.01
N PHE A 31 -12.03 9.69 1.53
CA PHE A 31 -12.51 10.67 2.52
C PHE A 31 -13.63 11.56 1.97
N GLN A 32 -13.50 11.97 0.71
CA GLN A 32 -14.50 12.79 0.03
C GLN A 32 -15.81 12.01 -0.20
N GLN A 33 -15.73 10.78 -0.70
CA GLN A 33 -16.91 9.93 -0.95
C GLN A 33 -17.66 9.57 0.33
N MET A 34 -16.93 9.28 1.41
CA MET A 34 -17.52 8.93 2.71
C MET A 34 -18.01 10.17 3.48
N GLY A 35 -17.61 11.38 3.06
CA GLY A 35 -17.92 12.62 3.78
C GLY A 35 -17.35 12.64 5.20
N THR A 36 -16.21 12.01 5.43
CA THR A 36 -15.61 11.83 6.77
C THR A 36 -14.51 12.84 7.08
N ALA A 37 -13.84 13.37 6.06
CA ALA A 37 -12.84 14.42 6.20
C ALA A 37 -12.69 15.25 4.91
N ASP A 38 -12.16 16.45 5.06
CA ASP A 38 -11.68 17.30 3.98
C ASP A 38 -10.16 17.14 3.88
N VAL A 39 -9.65 16.55 2.79
CA VAL A 39 -8.21 16.35 2.60
C VAL A 39 -7.63 17.59 1.93
N VAL A 40 -6.85 18.36 2.70
CA VAL A 40 -6.43 19.71 2.33
C VAL A 40 -5.03 19.77 1.70
N ALA A 41 -4.20 18.75 1.95
CA ALA A 41 -2.87 18.61 1.36
C ALA A 41 -2.36 17.17 1.43
N GLY A 42 -1.47 16.82 0.51
CA GLY A 42 -0.64 15.63 0.56
C GLY A 42 0.84 16.01 0.70
N VAL A 43 1.58 15.30 1.54
CA VAL A 43 3.00 15.54 1.80
C VAL A 43 3.76 14.23 1.64
N VAL A 44 4.79 14.24 0.81
CA VAL A 44 5.78 13.14 0.74
C VAL A 44 7.03 13.54 1.52
N SER A 45 7.47 12.67 2.44
CA SER A 45 8.67 12.85 3.26
C SER A 45 9.70 11.77 2.92
N PRO A 46 10.69 12.05 2.06
CA PRO A 46 11.76 11.10 1.80
C PRO A 46 12.59 10.84 3.06
N VAL A 47 12.92 9.57 3.28
CA VAL A 47 13.73 9.14 4.42
C VAL A 47 15.14 9.74 4.37
N HIS A 48 15.79 9.95 5.51
CA HIS A 48 17.19 10.38 5.58
C HIS A 48 18.17 9.32 5.02
N ASP A 49 19.34 9.74 4.51
CA ASP A 49 20.33 8.83 3.91
C ASP A 49 20.94 7.83 4.92
N SER A 50 21.08 8.23 6.17
CA SER A 50 21.53 7.36 7.27
C SER A 50 20.58 6.19 7.59
N TYR A 51 19.39 6.13 6.96
CA TYR A 51 18.55 4.93 7.00
C TYR A 51 19.27 3.71 6.40
N GLY A 52 20.14 3.93 5.42
CA GLY A 52 21.10 2.91 4.99
C GLY A 52 20.51 1.68 4.30
N LYS A 53 19.25 1.73 3.82
CA LYS A 53 18.63 0.63 3.08
C LYS A 53 19.41 0.30 1.81
N LYS A 54 19.51 -1.00 1.48
CA LYS A 54 20.16 -1.47 0.26
C LYS A 54 19.51 -0.85 -0.99
N GLY A 55 20.30 -0.17 -1.81
CA GLY A 55 19.82 0.49 -3.03
C GLY A 55 19.16 1.86 -2.80
N LEU A 56 19.29 2.42 -1.60
CA LEU A 56 18.94 3.81 -1.32
C LEU A 56 19.98 4.72 -2.00
N VAL A 57 19.53 5.54 -2.95
CA VAL A 57 20.38 6.61 -3.52
C VAL A 57 20.29 7.86 -2.63
N ALA A 58 21.26 8.76 -2.76
CA ALA A 58 21.33 9.97 -1.93
C ALA A 58 20.02 10.78 -1.95
N ALA A 59 19.68 11.39 -0.82
CA ALA A 59 18.46 12.15 -0.58
C ALA A 59 18.26 13.24 -1.63
N LYS A 60 19.34 13.92 -1.99
CA LYS A 60 19.36 14.92 -3.08
C LYS A 60 18.72 14.39 -4.37
N HIS A 61 19.03 13.16 -4.77
CA HIS A 61 18.47 12.55 -5.98
C HIS A 61 17.01 12.19 -5.80
N ARG A 62 16.64 11.60 -4.66
CA ARG A 62 15.26 11.19 -4.36
C ARG A 62 14.33 12.38 -4.30
N THR A 63 14.73 13.44 -3.59
CA THR A 63 14.02 14.72 -3.55
C THR A 63 13.89 15.36 -4.92
N SER A 64 14.95 15.34 -5.74
CA SER A 64 14.88 15.87 -7.12
C SER A 64 13.86 15.10 -7.97
N MET A 65 13.90 13.77 -7.91
CA MET A 65 12.95 12.92 -8.63
C MET A 65 11.50 13.13 -8.14
N LEU A 66 11.29 13.28 -6.82
CA LEU A 66 9.97 13.58 -6.26
C LEU A 66 9.43 14.93 -6.75
N LYS A 67 10.27 15.97 -6.77
CA LYS A 67 9.88 17.29 -7.29
C LYS A 67 9.52 17.24 -8.78
N LEU A 68 10.24 16.45 -9.58
CA LEU A 68 9.92 16.23 -10.98
C LEU A 68 8.60 15.48 -11.16
N ALA A 69 8.40 14.40 -10.41
CA ALA A 69 7.21 13.58 -10.47
C ALA A 69 5.94 14.31 -10.01
N LEU A 70 6.07 15.22 -9.03
CA LEU A 70 4.97 16.01 -8.48
C LEU A 70 4.75 17.35 -9.17
N LYS A 71 5.46 17.64 -10.25
CA LYS A 71 5.38 18.94 -10.95
C LYS A 71 3.96 19.29 -11.40
N THR A 72 3.18 18.29 -11.78
CA THR A 72 1.79 18.44 -12.25
C THR A 72 0.74 18.32 -11.14
N SER A 73 1.14 17.92 -9.93
CA SER A 73 0.22 17.83 -8.79
C SER A 73 -0.08 19.23 -8.25
N ASP A 74 -1.34 19.54 -8.02
CA ASP A 74 -1.78 20.79 -7.39
C ASP A 74 -1.86 20.70 -5.86
N TRP A 75 -1.86 19.50 -5.29
CA TRP A 75 -2.14 19.29 -3.87
C TRP A 75 -1.12 18.42 -3.10
N ILE A 76 -0.24 17.69 -3.79
CA ILE A 76 0.83 16.87 -3.18
C ILE A 76 2.17 17.60 -3.30
N ARG A 77 2.92 17.70 -2.20
CA ARG A 77 4.21 18.40 -2.15
C ARG A 77 5.28 17.63 -1.37
N VAL A 78 6.55 17.95 -1.62
CA VAL A 78 7.68 17.31 -0.94
C VAL A 78 8.08 18.10 0.30
N SER A 79 8.19 17.43 1.44
CA SER A 79 8.85 17.97 2.63
C SER A 79 10.27 17.43 2.72
N GLU A 80 11.26 18.31 2.64
CA GLU A 80 12.69 17.94 2.76
C GLU A 80 13.15 17.84 4.22
N TRP A 81 12.26 18.10 5.19
CA TRP A 81 12.64 18.23 6.59
C TRP A 81 13.42 17.01 7.10
N GLU A 82 12.93 15.80 6.86
CA GLU A 82 13.58 14.57 7.32
C GLU A 82 14.96 14.38 6.69
N THR A 83 15.11 14.67 5.40
CA THR A 83 16.39 14.56 4.69
C THR A 83 17.43 15.59 5.12
N LEU A 84 17.01 16.65 5.82
CA LEU A 84 17.88 17.73 6.30
C LEU A 84 18.25 17.58 7.79
N GLN A 85 17.82 16.50 8.45
CA GLN A 85 18.24 16.20 9.82
C GLN A 85 19.68 15.67 9.85
N ASP A 86 20.32 15.65 11.03
CA ASP A 86 21.69 15.13 11.18
C ASP A 86 21.77 13.59 11.02
N GLY A 87 20.62 12.91 11.03
CA GLY A 87 20.54 11.46 10.97
C GLY A 87 19.13 10.96 10.68
N TRP A 88 18.99 9.63 10.57
CA TRP A 88 17.68 9.00 10.41
C TRP A 88 16.78 9.31 11.60
N THR A 89 15.52 9.62 11.30
CA THR A 89 14.47 9.88 12.27
C THR A 89 13.41 8.81 12.21
N ARG A 90 12.85 8.46 13.38
CA ARG A 90 11.67 7.60 13.45
C ARG A 90 10.45 8.29 12.83
N THR A 91 9.55 7.52 12.22
CA THR A 91 8.34 8.02 11.56
C THR A 91 7.50 8.91 12.47
N ARG A 92 7.39 8.55 13.75
CA ARG A 92 6.65 9.35 14.74
C ARG A 92 7.18 10.78 14.89
N VAL A 93 8.50 10.98 14.75
CA VAL A 93 9.14 12.30 14.88
C VAL A 93 8.82 13.14 13.66
N THR A 94 8.87 12.54 12.47
CA THR A 94 8.45 13.19 11.23
C THR A 94 6.99 13.62 11.31
N LEU A 95 6.07 12.75 11.74
CA LEU A 95 4.65 13.09 11.92
C LEU A 95 4.45 14.22 12.94
N GLN A 96 5.10 14.12 14.10
CA GLN A 96 5.00 15.10 15.18
C GLN A 96 5.52 16.48 14.74
N TYR A 97 6.63 16.53 13.99
CA TYR A 97 7.16 17.78 13.44
C TYR A 97 6.13 18.47 12.55
N HIS A 98 5.56 17.75 11.58
CA HIS A 98 4.61 18.33 10.63
C HIS A 98 3.34 18.81 11.35
N GLN A 99 2.80 18.01 12.29
CA GLN A 99 1.65 18.40 13.10
C GLN A 99 1.92 19.65 13.95
N ASN A 100 3.07 19.71 14.63
CA ASN A 100 3.45 20.86 15.44
C ASN A 100 3.65 22.12 14.59
N TYR A 101 4.24 21.98 13.41
CA TYR A 101 4.40 23.09 12.48
C TYR A 101 3.04 23.64 12.05
N ILE A 102 2.09 22.77 11.69
CA ILE A 102 0.74 23.16 11.30
C ILE A 102 0.01 23.84 12.46
N ASN A 103 0.05 23.25 13.65
CA ASN A 103 -0.57 23.83 14.85
C ASN A 103 -0.01 25.21 15.17
N SER A 104 1.31 25.37 15.07
CA SER A 104 1.98 26.66 15.25
C SER A 104 1.57 27.66 14.16
N LEU A 105 1.41 27.23 12.91
CA LEU A 105 1.01 28.12 11.83
C LEU A 105 -0.45 28.60 11.95
N LEU A 106 -1.31 27.80 12.57
CA LEU A 106 -2.74 28.08 12.76
C LEU A 106 -3.05 28.77 14.10
N SER A 107 -2.10 28.87 15.02
CA SER A 107 -2.31 29.58 16.29
C SER A 107 -2.39 31.09 16.07
N GLU A 108 -3.36 31.75 16.70
CA GLU A 108 -3.61 33.21 16.59
C GLU A 108 -2.40 34.07 16.99
N GLU A 109 -1.48 33.52 17.81
CA GLU A 109 -0.29 34.22 18.29
C GLU A 109 0.86 34.27 17.27
N ASN A 110 0.77 33.56 16.14
CA ASN A 110 1.89 33.41 15.22
C ASN A 110 1.83 34.36 14.01
N ASN A 111 2.72 35.35 14.00
CA ASN A 111 2.93 36.28 12.88
C ASN A 111 3.83 35.72 11.76
N ARG A 112 4.09 34.40 11.68
CA ARG A 112 4.90 33.83 10.60
C ARG A 112 4.27 34.11 9.25
N GLU A 113 4.85 35.02 8.46
CA GLU A 113 4.34 35.38 7.15
C GLU A 113 4.49 34.23 6.14
N THR A 114 5.61 33.50 6.20
CA THR A 114 5.98 32.51 5.20
C THR A 114 5.41 31.12 5.50
N ILE A 115 4.59 30.61 4.59
CA ILE A 115 4.12 29.23 4.56
C ILE A 115 5.19 28.38 3.83
N PRO A 116 5.60 27.22 4.36
CA PRO A 116 6.60 26.39 3.71
C PRO A 116 6.05 25.79 2.41
N ALA A 117 6.92 25.52 1.44
CA ALA A 117 6.53 25.05 0.11
C ALA A 117 5.76 23.71 0.10
N TRP A 118 5.83 22.94 1.20
CA TRP A 118 5.09 21.69 1.37
C TRP A 118 3.65 21.87 1.87
N LEU A 119 3.23 23.10 2.19
CA LEU A 119 1.86 23.44 2.59
C LEU A 119 1.18 24.35 1.56
N PRO A 120 -0.16 24.26 1.42
CA PRO A 120 -0.91 25.17 0.59
C PRO A 120 -1.02 26.56 1.23
N ASN A 121 -0.94 27.62 0.43
CA ASN A 121 -1.06 29.00 0.91
C ASN A 121 -2.42 29.30 1.56
N SER A 122 -3.46 28.56 1.16
CA SER A 122 -4.82 28.68 1.70
C SER A 122 -4.93 28.17 3.14
N LEU A 123 -3.95 27.43 3.68
CA LEU A 123 -4.06 26.78 5.00
C LEU A 123 -4.40 27.77 6.12
N LYS A 124 -3.84 28.99 6.10
CA LYS A 124 -4.13 30.04 7.10
C LYS A 124 -5.57 30.55 7.07
N GLN A 125 -6.24 30.44 5.93
CA GLN A 125 -7.63 30.87 5.77
C GLN A 125 -8.61 29.78 6.23
N MET A 126 -8.10 28.59 6.56
CA MET A 126 -8.90 27.45 6.96
C MET A 126 -9.24 27.54 8.45
N SER A 127 -10.52 27.50 8.79
CA SER A 127 -10.99 27.46 10.18
C SER A 127 -11.01 26.03 10.76
N GLY A 128 -10.64 25.88 12.03
CA GLY A 128 -10.67 24.58 12.72
C GLY A 128 -9.35 23.81 12.72
N THR A 129 -9.38 22.63 13.33
CA THR A 129 -8.17 21.82 13.53
C THR A 129 -7.81 21.02 12.28
N VAL A 130 -6.51 20.91 12.02
CA VAL A 130 -5.95 20.11 10.92
C VAL A 130 -5.17 18.95 11.52
N GLN A 131 -5.51 17.73 11.15
CA GLN A 131 -4.84 16.52 11.61
C GLN A 131 -3.94 15.94 10.52
N VAL A 132 -2.68 15.66 10.84
CA VAL A 132 -1.79 14.88 9.99
C VAL A 132 -2.07 13.40 10.21
N LYS A 133 -2.31 12.66 9.13
CA LYS A 133 -2.44 11.19 9.13
C LYS A 133 -1.32 10.54 8.33
N LEU A 134 -0.78 9.43 8.82
CA LEU A 134 0.20 8.63 8.09
C LEU A 134 -0.52 7.87 6.98
N LEU A 135 -0.13 8.12 5.72
CA LEU A 135 -0.60 7.39 4.55
C LEU A 135 0.43 6.31 4.20
N CYS A 136 -0.01 5.05 4.11
CA CYS A 136 0.88 3.95 3.81
C CYS A 136 0.18 2.81 3.05
N GLY A 137 0.97 1.88 2.53
CA GLY A 137 0.46 0.60 2.04
C GLY A 137 0.17 -0.39 3.17
N ALA A 138 -0.45 -1.52 2.82
CA ALA A 138 -0.68 -2.62 3.75
C ALA A 138 0.62 -3.28 4.26
N ASP A 139 1.71 -3.19 3.49
CA ASP A 139 3.05 -3.63 3.86
C ASP A 139 3.59 -2.90 5.10
N LEU A 140 3.46 -1.57 5.16
CA LEU A 140 3.88 -0.80 6.33
C LEU A 140 3.01 -1.15 7.55
N LEU A 141 1.69 -1.32 7.37
CA LEU A 141 0.81 -1.79 8.43
C LEU A 141 1.31 -3.14 8.97
N GLU A 142 1.59 -4.11 8.08
CA GLU A 142 2.10 -5.42 8.44
C GLU A 142 3.44 -5.36 9.20
N SER A 143 4.29 -4.38 8.87
CA SER A 143 5.56 -4.16 9.55
C SER A 143 5.40 -3.75 11.02
N LEU A 144 4.26 -3.14 11.41
CA LEU A 144 4.01 -2.70 12.80
C LEU A 144 3.95 -3.86 13.80
N SER A 145 3.72 -5.10 13.33
CA SER A 145 3.72 -6.30 14.20
C SER A 145 5.04 -7.07 14.15
N VAL A 146 6.05 -6.59 13.41
CA VAL A 146 7.38 -7.23 13.40
C VAL A 146 8.10 -6.91 14.72
N PRO A 147 8.41 -7.91 15.56
CA PRO A 147 9.02 -7.66 16.87
C PRO A 147 10.38 -6.96 16.74
N GLY A 148 10.58 -5.89 17.52
CA GLY A 148 11.83 -5.12 17.55
C GLY A 148 12.02 -4.13 16.39
N LEU A 149 11.09 -4.09 15.43
CA LEU A 149 11.16 -3.17 14.29
C LEU A 149 10.65 -1.78 14.64
N TRP A 150 9.59 -1.71 15.44
CA TRP A 150 8.93 -0.50 15.90
C TRP A 150 8.86 -0.49 17.42
N GLU A 151 9.08 0.66 18.05
CA GLU A 151 8.81 0.81 19.48
C GLU A 151 7.31 0.94 19.71
N ASN A 152 6.77 0.26 20.73
CA ASN A 152 5.34 0.30 21.04
C ASN A 152 4.85 1.72 21.32
N ASP A 153 5.65 2.54 22.01
CA ASP A 153 5.34 3.95 22.27
C ASP A 153 5.22 4.77 20.98
N ASP A 154 5.98 4.40 19.94
CA ASP A 154 5.92 5.07 18.64
C ASP A 154 4.66 4.66 17.88
N ILE A 155 4.32 3.36 17.89
CA ILE A 155 3.06 2.87 17.31
C ILE A 155 1.87 3.53 18.03
N GLU A 156 1.88 3.56 19.36
CA GLU A 156 0.82 4.16 20.17
C GLU A 156 0.69 5.67 19.91
N ALA A 157 1.80 6.40 19.77
CA ALA A 157 1.78 7.82 19.42
C ALA A 157 1.24 8.06 18.00
N ILE A 158 1.68 7.25 17.02
CA ILE A 158 1.19 7.33 15.63
C ILE A 158 -0.32 7.11 15.60
N LEU A 159 -0.81 6.03 16.24
CA LEU A 159 -2.22 5.68 16.21
C LEU A 159 -3.09 6.52 17.13
N GLY A 160 -2.54 7.02 18.23
CA GLY A 160 -3.26 7.83 19.22
C GLY A 160 -3.42 9.29 18.80
N HIS A 161 -2.36 9.91 18.27
CA HIS A 161 -2.36 11.35 17.97
C HIS A 161 -2.61 11.68 16.49
N HIS A 162 -2.18 10.82 15.57
CA HIS A 162 -2.25 11.09 14.13
C HIS A 162 -3.33 10.24 13.44
N GLY A 163 -3.15 8.93 13.48
CA GLY A 163 -3.95 7.97 12.74
C GLY A 163 -3.28 7.51 11.46
N LEU A 164 -3.82 6.42 10.93
CA LEU A 164 -3.26 5.68 9.82
C LEU A 164 -4.29 5.57 8.69
N VAL A 165 -3.85 5.77 7.47
CA VAL A 165 -4.62 5.56 6.25
C VAL A 165 -3.89 4.50 5.43
N VAL A 166 -4.48 3.31 5.35
CA VAL A 166 -3.86 2.12 4.77
C VAL A 166 -4.51 1.83 3.43
N ILE A 167 -3.74 1.89 2.35
CA ILE A 167 -4.20 1.45 1.04
C ILE A 167 -3.99 -0.06 0.92
N SER A 168 -5.08 -0.82 0.78
CA SER A 168 -5.03 -2.28 0.67
C SER A 168 -4.32 -2.70 -0.61
N ARG A 169 -3.66 -3.86 -0.59
CA ARG A 169 -3.09 -4.51 -1.78
C ARG A 169 -3.65 -5.89 -2.02
N SER A 170 -3.49 -6.38 -3.25
CA SER A 170 -3.87 -7.74 -3.60
C SER A 170 -3.08 -8.74 -2.75
N GLY A 171 -3.80 -9.61 -2.04
CA GLY A 171 -3.19 -10.63 -1.17
C GLY A 171 -2.90 -10.19 0.26
N SER A 172 -3.09 -8.91 0.61
CA SER A 172 -3.03 -8.44 2.00
C SER A 172 -4.41 -8.49 2.66
N ASN A 173 -4.47 -8.76 3.97
CA ASN A 173 -5.70 -8.68 4.76
C ASN A 173 -5.51 -7.74 5.97
N PRO A 174 -5.58 -6.41 5.75
CA PRO A 174 -5.31 -5.43 6.80
C PRO A 174 -6.30 -5.53 7.97
N GLU A 175 -7.55 -5.94 7.71
CA GLU A 175 -8.57 -6.15 8.75
C GLU A 175 -8.15 -7.25 9.72
N GLN A 176 -7.75 -8.41 9.19
CA GLN A 176 -7.28 -9.53 10.01
C GLN A 176 -6.01 -9.16 10.79
N PHE A 177 -5.11 -8.40 10.17
CA PHE A 177 -3.89 -7.96 10.83
C PHE A 177 -4.17 -7.04 12.02
N ILE A 178 -5.11 -6.09 11.87
CA ILE A 178 -5.53 -5.23 12.97
C ILE A 178 -6.18 -6.05 14.08
N PHE A 179 -7.07 -6.99 13.73
CA PHE A 179 -7.75 -7.85 14.70
C PHE A 179 -6.78 -8.68 15.55
N ASN A 180 -5.68 -9.15 14.96
CA ASN A 180 -4.68 -9.98 15.65
C ASN A 180 -3.71 -9.19 16.55
N SER A 181 -3.78 -7.85 16.56
CA SER A 181 -2.91 -7.00 17.38
C SER A 181 -3.73 -6.19 18.38
N ASP A 182 -3.47 -6.38 19.67
CA ASP A 182 -4.16 -5.67 20.75
C ASP A 182 -4.01 -4.15 20.61
N LEU A 183 -2.81 -3.69 20.23
CA LEU A 183 -2.51 -2.27 20.07
C LEU A 183 -3.25 -1.67 18.86
N LEU A 184 -3.24 -2.35 17.71
CA LEU A 184 -3.95 -1.88 16.52
C LEU A 184 -5.46 -1.92 16.72
N SER A 185 -5.97 -2.97 17.38
CA SER A 185 -7.39 -3.12 17.73
C SER A 185 -7.85 -2.02 18.69
N LYS A 186 -7.04 -1.66 19.71
CA LYS A 186 -7.31 -0.54 20.62
C LYS A 186 -7.54 0.78 19.87
N TYR A 187 -6.76 1.03 18.81
CA TYR A 187 -6.83 2.25 18.01
C TYR A 187 -7.57 2.09 16.68
N ARG A 188 -8.37 1.03 16.51
CA ARG A 188 -9.08 0.69 15.25
C ARG A 188 -9.80 1.87 14.60
N ARG A 189 -10.41 2.73 15.40
CA ARG A 189 -11.16 3.92 14.95
C ARG A 189 -10.30 4.98 14.26
N ASN A 190 -9.00 5.00 14.53
CA ASN A 190 -8.05 5.92 13.90
C ASN A 190 -7.27 5.25 12.75
N ILE A 191 -7.65 4.04 12.35
CA ILE A 191 -7.10 3.32 11.20
C ILE A 191 -8.17 3.25 10.11
N THR A 192 -7.93 3.98 9.02
CA THR A 192 -8.79 3.98 7.82
C THR A 192 -8.20 3.02 6.79
N ILE A 193 -8.92 1.94 6.47
CA ILE A 193 -8.53 1.02 5.40
C ILE A 193 -9.26 1.44 4.13
N VAL A 194 -8.51 1.61 3.04
CA VAL A 194 -9.05 2.01 1.74
C VAL A 194 -8.70 0.96 0.70
N THR A 195 -9.71 0.44 0.01
CA THR A 195 -9.52 -0.60 -1.00
C THR A 195 -8.91 -0.04 -2.28
N ASN A 196 -7.76 -0.55 -2.71
CA ASN A 196 -7.28 -0.34 -4.07
C ASN A 196 -7.87 -1.40 -5.02
N TRP A 197 -8.81 -0.96 -5.86
CA TRP A 197 -9.47 -1.84 -6.85
C TRP A 197 -8.63 -2.12 -8.09
N VAL A 198 -7.58 -1.33 -8.34
CA VAL A 198 -6.71 -1.49 -9.52
C VAL A 198 -5.33 -1.96 -9.06
N PRO A 199 -5.01 -3.26 -9.17
CA PRO A 199 -3.73 -3.80 -8.75
C PRO A 199 -2.65 -3.38 -9.75
N ASN A 200 -2.09 -2.18 -9.53
CA ASN A 200 -0.90 -1.73 -10.20
C ASN A 200 0.26 -1.84 -9.20
N GLU A 201 1.17 -2.78 -9.44
CA GLU A 201 2.09 -3.26 -8.41
C GLU A 201 3.55 -2.94 -8.79
N VAL A 202 3.77 -1.70 -9.23
CA VAL A 202 5.07 -1.21 -9.69
C VAL A 202 5.88 -0.72 -8.49
N SER A 203 6.76 -1.60 -7.99
CA SER A 203 7.65 -1.30 -6.87
C SER A 203 8.95 -0.62 -7.26
N SER A 204 9.50 0.17 -6.34
CA SER A 204 10.83 0.78 -6.49
C SER A 204 11.91 -0.28 -6.75
N THR A 205 11.87 -1.43 -6.07
CA THR A 205 12.81 -2.54 -6.33
C THR A 205 12.68 -3.11 -7.73
N MET A 206 11.45 -3.26 -8.25
CA MET A 206 11.24 -3.70 -9.62
C MET A 206 11.86 -2.72 -10.61
N ILE A 207 11.64 -1.41 -10.42
CA ILE A 207 12.22 -0.36 -11.26
C ILE A 207 13.74 -0.40 -11.25
N ARG A 208 14.39 -0.46 -10.07
CA ARG A 208 15.86 -0.56 -9.97
C ARG A 208 16.40 -1.78 -10.72
N ARG A 209 15.69 -2.91 -10.66
CA ARG A 209 16.06 -4.16 -11.35
C ARG A 209 15.89 -4.06 -12.87
N LEU A 210 14.84 -3.39 -13.36
CA LEU A 210 14.66 -3.16 -14.80
C LEU A 210 15.77 -2.25 -15.34
N LEU A 211 16.07 -1.17 -14.63
CA LEU A 211 17.13 -0.21 -14.98
C LEU A 211 18.51 -0.88 -15.05
N SER A 212 18.87 -1.66 -14.02
CA SER A 212 20.17 -2.36 -13.98
C SER A 212 20.32 -3.43 -15.06
N ARG A 213 19.22 -3.90 -15.65
CA ARG A 213 19.19 -4.85 -16.78
C ARG A 213 19.05 -4.18 -18.15
N GLY A 214 19.04 -2.84 -18.21
CA GLY A 214 18.82 -2.10 -19.45
C GLY A 214 17.44 -2.36 -20.06
N GLN A 215 16.45 -2.71 -19.24
CA GLN A 215 15.05 -2.86 -19.63
C GLN A 215 14.30 -1.52 -19.50
N SER A 216 13.22 -1.38 -20.26
CA SER A 216 12.48 -0.11 -20.30
C SER A 216 11.64 0.06 -19.04
N VAL A 217 11.63 1.28 -18.52
CA VAL A 217 10.73 1.74 -17.45
C VAL A 217 9.76 2.81 -17.93
N LYS A 218 9.68 3.03 -19.26
CA LYS A 218 8.70 3.94 -19.86
C LYS A 218 7.29 3.47 -19.49
N TYR A 219 6.42 4.42 -19.16
CA TYR A 219 5.05 4.19 -18.64
C TYR A 219 4.98 3.57 -17.24
N LEU A 220 6.13 3.20 -16.64
CA LEU A 220 6.21 2.81 -15.22
C LEU A 220 6.67 3.98 -14.34
N LEU A 221 7.33 4.98 -14.93
CA LEU A 221 7.76 6.22 -14.29
C LEU A 221 7.40 7.40 -15.20
N GLU A 222 7.32 8.60 -14.61
CA GLU A 222 7.24 9.86 -15.34
C GLU A 222 8.48 10.07 -16.21
N ASP A 223 8.30 10.53 -17.45
CA ASP A 223 9.39 10.71 -18.42
C ASP A 223 10.50 11.62 -17.87
N THR A 224 10.12 12.69 -17.15
CA THR A 224 11.10 13.59 -16.51
C THR A 224 11.93 12.92 -15.41
N VAL A 225 11.38 11.93 -14.72
CA VAL A 225 12.12 11.13 -13.72
C VAL A 225 13.06 10.15 -14.43
N ILE A 226 12.62 9.55 -15.54
CA ILE A 226 13.46 8.68 -16.37
C ILE A 226 14.67 9.46 -16.89
N ASP A 227 14.45 10.64 -17.46
CA ASP A 227 15.51 11.52 -17.95
C ASP A 227 16.51 11.87 -16.84
N TYR A 228 16.00 12.18 -15.63
CA TYR A 228 16.85 12.46 -14.47
C TYR A 228 17.71 11.25 -14.08
N ILE A 229 17.12 10.05 -14.02
CA ILE A 229 17.82 8.80 -13.69
C ILE A 229 18.94 8.54 -14.71
N MET A 230 18.64 8.65 -16.01
CA MET A 230 19.61 8.41 -17.09
C MET A 230 20.75 9.43 -17.07
N LYS A 231 20.43 10.72 -16.89
CA LYS A 231 21.41 11.80 -16.82
C LYS A 231 22.38 11.65 -15.65
N ASN A 232 21.90 11.13 -14.52
CA ASN A 232 22.71 10.96 -13.31
C ASN A 232 23.25 9.52 -13.15
N SER A 233 23.07 8.64 -14.14
CA SER A 233 23.51 7.23 -14.11
C SER A 233 23.08 6.48 -12.84
N LEU A 234 21.86 6.73 -12.37
CA LEU A 234 21.35 6.14 -11.14
C LEU A 234 20.92 4.68 -11.36
N PHE A 235 20.99 3.85 -10.32
CA PHE A 235 20.50 2.46 -10.31
C PHE A 235 21.17 1.52 -11.34
N GLY A 236 22.37 1.86 -11.82
CA GLY A 236 23.04 1.10 -12.88
C GLY A 236 22.42 1.32 -14.26
N ALA A 237 21.66 2.40 -14.45
CA ALA A 237 21.12 2.77 -15.75
C ALA A 237 22.26 3.27 -16.66
N ASN A 238 22.50 2.56 -17.76
CA ASN A 238 23.48 2.94 -18.76
C ASN A 238 22.83 3.83 -19.83
N SER A 239 23.46 4.98 -20.10
CA SER A 239 22.93 6.05 -20.95
C SER A 239 22.75 5.69 -22.44
N HIS A 240 23.19 4.51 -22.89
CA HIS A 240 23.32 4.20 -24.32
C HIS A 240 22.06 3.63 -25.01
N LYS A 241 20.96 3.36 -24.28
CA LYS A 241 19.78 2.68 -24.87
C LYS A 241 18.53 3.55 -25.03
N TYR A 242 18.46 4.69 -24.35
CA TYR A 242 17.29 5.59 -24.35
C TYR A 242 17.68 7.00 -24.80
N ILE A 243 18.33 7.13 -25.95
CA ILE A 243 18.32 8.40 -26.68
C ILE A 243 16.91 8.50 -27.31
N LEU A 244 15.98 9.12 -26.59
CA LEU A 244 14.58 9.27 -27.01
C LEU A 244 14.37 10.39 -28.05
N THR A 245 15.45 11.03 -28.52
CA THR A 245 15.41 11.98 -29.62
C THR A 245 16.11 11.39 -30.83
N PRO A 246 15.45 11.20 -31.98
CA PRO A 246 16.19 11.04 -33.22
C PRO A 246 16.96 12.35 -33.43
N ASN A 247 18.27 12.34 -33.24
CA ASN A 247 19.10 13.36 -33.87
C ASN A 247 18.87 13.18 -35.37
N HIS A 248 18.38 14.22 -36.05
CA HIS A 248 18.06 14.21 -37.48
C HIS A 248 19.23 13.87 -38.42
N ASN A 249 20.41 13.54 -37.88
CA ASN A 249 21.64 13.30 -38.64
C ASN A 249 22.17 11.86 -38.60
N GLU A 250 21.50 10.91 -37.94
CA GLU A 250 21.93 9.50 -37.98
C GLU A 250 20.84 8.62 -38.61
N ILE A 251 20.74 8.68 -39.94
CA ILE A 251 20.19 7.56 -40.71
C ILE A 251 21.27 6.47 -40.70
N ALA A 252 21.24 5.62 -39.69
CA ALA A 252 22.00 4.38 -39.71
C ALA A 252 21.39 3.48 -40.80
N TYR A 253 22.04 3.39 -41.95
CA TYR A 253 21.75 2.39 -42.95
C TYR A 253 22.00 1.00 -42.34
N LEU A 254 20.93 0.31 -41.95
CA LEU A 254 20.99 -1.11 -41.61
C LEU A 254 21.24 -1.91 -42.89
N GLN A 255 22.50 -2.26 -43.15
CA GLN A 255 22.81 -3.33 -44.09
C GLN A 255 22.49 -4.67 -43.44
N ALA A 256 21.75 -5.51 -44.16
CA ALA A 256 21.42 -6.86 -43.72
C ALA A 256 22.69 -7.71 -43.53
N PRO A 257 22.80 -8.50 -42.46
CA PRO A 257 23.96 -9.35 -42.25
C PRO A 257 23.95 -10.50 -43.27
N SER A 258 25.08 -10.68 -43.95
CA SER A 258 25.33 -11.87 -44.78
C SER A 258 25.65 -13.08 -43.88
N PRO A 259 25.28 -14.31 -44.27
CA PRO A 259 25.48 -15.48 -43.42
C PRO A 259 26.95 -15.92 -43.46
N GLY A 260 27.58 -16.05 -42.30
CA GLY A 260 28.96 -16.50 -42.17
C GLY A 260 29.23 -17.13 -40.80
N ASN A 261 29.66 -18.39 -40.86
CA ASN A 261 29.98 -19.31 -39.77
C ASN A 261 31.06 -18.80 -38.80
N GLY A 262 30.98 -19.18 -37.53
CA GLY A 262 32.13 -19.11 -36.63
C GLY A 262 31.73 -19.12 -35.16
N ASP A 263 32.04 -20.23 -34.51
CA ASP A 263 32.05 -20.48 -33.07
C ASP A 263 32.92 -19.45 -32.32
N ASP A 264 32.43 -18.90 -31.20
CA ASP A 264 33.27 -18.31 -30.14
C ASP A 264 32.43 -18.09 -28.87
N GLY A 265 32.65 -18.99 -27.89
CA GLY A 265 32.01 -18.97 -26.58
C GLY A 265 32.50 -17.84 -25.67
N ILE A 266 31.57 -17.21 -24.94
CA ILE A 266 31.87 -16.21 -23.91
C ILE A 266 31.86 -16.88 -22.53
N VAL A 267 33.00 -16.86 -21.84
CA VAL A 267 33.16 -17.27 -20.43
C VAL A 267 32.93 -16.06 -19.52
N LEU A 268 31.97 -16.16 -18.60
CA LEU A 268 31.74 -15.18 -17.53
C LEU A 268 32.31 -15.68 -16.20
N ASN A 269 33.34 -15.01 -15.68
CA ASN A 269 33.85 -15.22 -14.32
C ASN A 269 33.07 -14.35 -13.32
N LEU A 270 32.50 -14.98 -12.29
CA LEU A 270 31.75 -14.34 -11.22
C LEU A 270 32.59 -14.34 -9.94
N HIS A 271 33.03 -13.17 -9.47
CA HIS A 271 33.65 -13.03 -8.14
C HIS A 271 32.58 -12.93 -7.05
N LYS A 272 32.72 -13.77 -6.02
CA LYS A 272 31.89 -13.79 -4.82
C LYS A 272 32.42 -12.73 -3.84
N VAL A 273 31.58 -11.79 -3.44
CA VAL A 273 31.87 -10.85 -2.35
C VAL A 273 31.09 -11.31 -1.13
N ASP A 274 31.81 -11.76 -0.10
CA ASP A 274 31.25 -12.02 1.22
C ASP A 274 30.97 -10.68 1.92
N ASN A 275 29.78 -10.56 2.52
CA ASN A 275 29.43 -9.39 3.31
C ASN A 275 28.84 -9.85 4.65
N SER A 276 29.69 -9.94 5.66
CA SER A 276 29.30 -10.10 7.06
C SER A 276 29.09 -8.72 7.68
N GLY A 277 27.84 -8.23 7.65
CA GLY A 277 27.43 -6.99 8.32
C GLY A 277 26.37 -7.28 9.36
N HIS A 278 26.62 -6.90 10.61
CA HIS A 278 25.62 -6.93 11.69
C HIS A 278 24.44 -6.01 11.34
N GLN A 279 23.24 -6.56 11.35
CA GLN A 279 22.01 -5.91 10.93
C GLN A 279 21.46 -5.05 12.07
N ARG A 280 21.56 -3.72 11.97
CA ARG A 280 20.76 -2.82 12.80
C ARG A 280 19.33 -2.83 12.24
N GLN A 281 18.34 -3.06 13.09
CA GLN A 281 16.92 -3.06 12.70
C GLN A 281 16.42 -1.61 12.64
N TYR A 282 15.86 -1.21 11.51
CA TYR A 282 15.26 0.10 11.27
C TYR A 282 13.80 -0.12 10.82
N GLU A 283 12.88 0.81 11.11
CA GLU A 283 11.48 0.78 10.63
C GLU A 283 11.43 0.46 9.12
N ASP A 284 10.59 -0.47 8.66
CA ASP A 284 10.44 -0.75 7.22
C ASP A 284 9.61 0.35 6.54
N MET A 285 10.31 1.36 6.03
CA MET A 285 9.74 2.50 5.29
C MET A 285 9.49 2.16 3.81
N ASP A 286 9.15 0.90 3.56
CA ASP A 286 9.12 0.32 2.24
C ASP A 286 7.73 0.41 1.64
N GLU A 287 7.48 1.50 0.92
CA GLU A 287 6.15 1.76 0.37
C GLU A 287 5.77 0.87 -0.82
N THR A 288 6.56 -0.14 -1.24
CA THR A 288 6.15 -1.08 -2.31
C THR A 288 6.94 -2.41 -2.43
N ASP A 289 7.96 -2.73 -1.64
CA ASP A 289 8.76 -3.94 -1.95
C ASP A 289 8.06 -5.26 -1.58
N TYR A 290 7.77 -6.03 -2.62
CA TYR A 290 7.38 -7.42 -2.52
C TYR A 290 8.45 -8.26 -1.82
N GLY A 291 8.12 -8.77 -0.63
CA GLY A 291 8.74 -9.98 -0.11
C GLY A 291 8.49 -11.12 -1.09
N SER A 292 9.55 -11.65 -1.71
CA SER A 292 9.47 -12.97 -2.32
C SER A 292 9.08 -13.94 -1.21
N GLN A 293 7.99 -14.68 -1.38
CA GLN A 293 7.68 -15.80 -0.49
C GLN A 293 8.95 -16.64 -0.32
N ARG A 294 9.48 -16.70 0.90
CA ARG A 294 10.49 -17.70 1.24
C ARG A 294 9.80 -19.05 1.11
N SER A 295 10.00 -19.72 0.00
CA SER A 295 9.88 -21.17 -0.06
C SER A 295 10.79 -21.73 1.03
N LEU A 296 10.20 -22.39 2.04
CA LEU A 296 10.95 -23.20 2.98
C LEU A 296 11.62 -24.33 2.18
N GLU A 297 12.87 -24.12 1.78
CA GLU A 297 13.75 -25.21 1.42
C GLU A 297 14.30 -25.81 2.71
N SER A 298 13.87 -27.04 3.00
CA SER A 298 14.39 -27.86 4.09
C SER A 298 15.85 -28.20 3.82
N SER A 299 16.78 -27.48 4.44
CA SER A 299 18.17 -27.90 4.54
C SER A 299 18.29 -28.97 5.61
N THR A 300 18.46 -30.23 5.18
CA THR A 300 18.92 -31.32 6.03
C THR A 300 20.36 -31.05 6.49
N ASN A 301 20.59 -31.02 7.79
CA ASN A 301 21.81 -31.55 8.42
C ASN A 301 21.48 -31.87 9.89
N GLY A 302 21.69 -33.12 10.26
CA GLY A 302 21.19 -33.69 11.50
C GLY A 302 22.10 -33.47 12.71
N SER A 303 21.50 -33.60 13.89
CA SER A 303 21.94 -34.50 14.96
C SER A 303 21.06 -34.26 16.20
N GLY A 304 20.48 -35.34 16.75
CA GLY A 304 20.24 -35.45 18.19
C GLY A 304 18.86 -35.06 18.73
N GLU A 305 18.23 -36.07 19.32
CA GLU A 305 17.24 -36.05 20.41
C GLU A 305 15.74 -35.82 20.14
N LEU A 306 15.04 -36.95 20.31
CA LEU A 306 13.61 -37.13 20.48
C LEU A 306 13.10 -36.35 21.70
N VAL A 307 12.16 -35.43 21.48
CA VAL A 307 11.15 -35.08 22.48
C VAL A 307 9.79 -35.02 21.79
N ARG A 308 8.95 -36.03 22.06
CA ARG A 308 7.51 -36.00 21.71
C ARG A 308 6.78 -35.11 22.72
N PRO A 309 5.75 -34.37 22.27
CA PRO A 309 4.56 -34.24 23.09
C PRO A 309 3.33 -34.84 22.40
N LYS A 310 2.45 -35.27 23.29
CA LYS A 310 1.26 -36.09 23.13
C LYS A 310 0.18 -35.52 22.20
N MET A 311 -0.35 -36.45 21.43
CA MET A 311 -1.67 -36.52 20.81
C MET A 311 -2.82 -35.99 21.69
N PHE A 312 -3.73 -35.22 21.07
CA PHE A 312 -5.17 -35.25 21.36
C PHE A 312 -5.92 -34.96 20.04
N CYS A 313 -6.58 -36.01 19.52
CA CYS A 313 -7.56 -35.96 18.43
C CYS A 313 -8.83 -36.65 18.93
N CYS A 314 -9.98 -36.04 18.68
CA CYS A 314 -11.28 -36.69 18.45
C CYS A 314 -11.74 -36.11 17.11
N GLY A 315 -11.75 -36.85 15.99
CA GLY A 315 -12.75 -37.84 15.59
C GLY A 315 -13.63 -37.21 14.49
N ASP A 316 -14.00 -37.81 13.37
CA ASP A 316 -13.73 -39.13 12.80
C ASP A 316 -13.95 -39.06 11.28
N SER A 317 -13.28 -40.00 10.63
CA SER A 317 -13.25 -40.38 9.21
C SER A 317 -14.52 -40.18 8.36
N LEU A 318 -14.34 -39.79 7.09
CA LEU A 318 -14.80 -40.58 5.93
C LEU A 318 -13.99 -40.25 4.67
N ASN A 319 -13.79 -41.29 3.88
CA ASN A 319 -12.76 -41.47 2.86
C ASN A 319 -13.40 -41.35 1.47
N MET A 320 -12.95 -40.45 0.57
CA MET A 320 -13.15 -40.63 -0.87
C MET A 320 -12.21 -39.81 -1.76
N LYS A 321 -11.30 -40.55 -2.41
CA LYS A 321 -10.88 -40.50 -3.82
C LYS A 321 -10.86 -39.13 -4.54
N THR A 322 -9.63 -38.71 -4.83
CA THR A 322 -9.16 -38.00 -6.05
C THR A 322 -10.19 -37.70 -7.13
N LEU A 323 -10.39 -36.41 -7.39
CA LEU A 323 -10.72 -35.87 -8.71
C LEU A 323 -10.11 -34.47 -8.84
N ARG A 324 -9.01 -34.38 -9.60
CA ARG A 324 -8.53 -33.14 -10.21
C ARG A 324 -9.64 -32.63 -11.13
N ASN A 325 -10.11 -31.40 -10.94
CA ASN A 325 -10.75 -30.66 -12.03
C ASN A 325 -10.35 -29.18 -12.00
N ARG A 326 -9.96 -28.71 -13.18
CA ARG A 326 -9.53 -27.35 -13.51
C ARG A 326 -10.74 -26.40 -13.56
N PRO A 327 -10.57 -25.10 -13.25
CA PRO A 327 -11.64 -24.13 -13.37
C PRO A 327 -11.82 -23.70 -14.83
N GLY A 328 -13.05 -23.82 -15.34
CA GLY A 328 -13.44 -23.27 -16.63
C GLY A 328 -14.49 -24.10 -17.35
N GLN A 329 -15.75 -24.07 -16.89
CA GLN A 329 -16.92 -24.19 -17.77
C GLN A 329 -18.13 -23.45 -17.17
N ALA A 330 -18.85 -22.77 -18.06
CA ALA A 330 -20.00 -21.93 -17.79
C ALA A 330 -21.21 -22.75 -17.31
N VAL A 331 -21.95 -22.22 -16.35
CA VAL A 331 -23.21 -22.80 -15.85
C VAL A 331 -24.37 -22.19 -16.63
N GLN A 332 -25.10 -23.02 -17.36
CA GLN A 332 -26.35 -22.66 -18.04
C GLN A 332 -27.52 -22.85 -17.07
N ILE A 333 -28.19 -21.75 -16.72
CA ILE A 333 -29.40 -21.77 -15.89
C ILE A 333 -30.58 -22.21 -16.78
N ARG A 334 -31.27 -23.28 -16.38
CA ARG A 334 -32.59 -23.65 -16.91
C ARG A 334 -33.60 -23.67 -15.77
N THR A 335 -34.55 -22.76 -15.82
CA THR A 335 -35.79 -22.76 -15.06
C THR A 335 -36.83 -23.61 -15.80
N ASP A 336 -37.59 -24.43 -15.09
CA ASP A 336 -38.94 -24.82 -15.49
C ASP A 336 -39.82 -25.03 -14.25
N ALA A 337 -41.09 -24.64 -14.39
CA ALA A 337 -42.13 -24.60 -13.37
C ALA A 337 -43.16 -25.73 -13.57
N SER A 338 -44.06 -25.90 -12.57
CA SER A 338 -45.22 -26.83 -12.46
C SER A 338 -44.89 -28.26 -11.97
N GLY A 339 -45.64 -28.93 -11.10
CA GLY A 339 -46.88 -28.66 -10.36
C GLY A 339 -47.46 -29.97 -9.77
N SER A 340 -48.02 -29.88 -8.56
CA SER A 340 -49.13 -30.67 -7.94
C SER A 340 -49.04 -32.17 -7.52
N HIS A 341 -49.43 -32.39 -6.24
CA HIS A 341 -50.28 -33.46 -5.61
C HIS A 341 -49.78 -34.94 -5.61
N SER A 342 -49.96 -35.81 -4.59
CA SER A 342 -50.93 -35.92 -3.45
C SER A 342 -50.53 -37.04 -2.42
N THR A 343 -50.68 -36.72 -1.12
CA THR A 343 -51.43 -37.42 -0.03
C THR A 343 -51.07 -38.81 0.59
N VAL A 344 -51.36 -38.89 1.92
CA VAL A 344 -51.79 -40.05 2.78
C VAL A 344 -50.64 -40.80 3.52
N ASP A 345 -50.58 -41.11 4.84
CA ASP A 345 -51.48 -41.34 6.02
C ASP A 345 -50.67 -41.01 7.33
N THR A 346 -51.14 -40.24 8.33
CA THR A 346 -51.85 -40.56 9.61
C THR A 346 -51.23 -41.57 10.60
N ASP A 347 -50.98 -41.11 11.83
CA ASP A 347 -51.44 -41.64 13.15
C ASP A 347 -50.63 -40.91 14.27
N GLU A 348 -51.19 -39.98 15.07
CA GLU A 348 -51.89 -40.18 16.38
C GLU A 348 -50.98 -40.86 17.45
N VAL A 349 -50.74 -40.43 18.70
CA VAL A 349 -51.35 -39.54 19.73
C VAL A 349 -50.25 -39.20 20.77
N GLY A 350 -50.35 -38.06 21.49
CA GLY A 350 -49.69 -37.88 22.80
C GLY A 350 -49.61 -36.43 23.28
N GLU A 351 -50.55 -36.05 24.15
CA GLU A 351 -50.79 -34.74 24.77
C GLU A 351 -49.71 -34.31 25.79
N ASP A 352 -49.45 -33.00 25.92
CA ASP A 352 -49.63 -32.19 27.14
C ASP A 352 -48.83 -30.86 27.09
N ASP A 353 -49.61 -29.78 26.96
CA ASP A 353 -49.60 -28.46 27.62
C ASP A 353 -48.38 -27.50 27.67
N ASP A 354 -48.68 -26.29 27.16
CA ASP A 354 -48.37 -24.92 27.63
C ASP A 354 -46.90 -24.47 27.79
N ASP A 355 -46.46 -23.49 26.98
CA ASP A 355 -46.74 -22.08 27.29
C ASP A 355 -46.20 -21.12 26.19
N ASP A 356 -46.80 -19.93 26.21
CA ASP A 356 -46.99 -18.92 25.18
C ASP A 356 -45.74 -18.08 24.79
N SER A 357 -45.94 -17.24 23.76
CA SER A 357 -45.21 -16.02 23.34
C SER A 357 -44.44 -16.06 21.99
N THR A 358 -45.22 -15.96 20.90
CA THR A 358 -44.79 -15.41 19.61
C THR A 358 -45.19 -13.93 19.49
N CYS A 359 -44.26 -13.07 19.06
CA CYS A 359 -44.56 -11.71 18.64
C CYS A 359 -44.18 -11.54 17.16
N THR A 360 -45.21 -11.37 16.34
CA THR A 360 -45.18 -11.28 14.88
C THR A 360 -44.91 -9.85 14.41
N LEU A 361 -43.94 -9.68 13.51
CA LEU A 361 -43.71 -8.47 12.72
C LEU A 361 -44.76 -8.39 11.61
N THR A 362 -45.64 -7.39 11.66
CA THR A 362 -46.55 -7.04 10.56
C THR A 362 -46.02 -5.82 9.80
N ALA A 363 -46.00 -5.95 8.47
CA ALA A 363 -45.61 -4.92 7.52
C ALA A 363 -46.71 -3.87 7.33
N LEU A 364 -46.31 -2.61 7.16
CA LEU A 364 -47.18 -1.47 6.87
C LEU A 364 -47.59 -1.45 5.38
N PRO A 365 -48.84 -1.09 5.04
CA PRO A 365 -49.26 -0.84 3.68
C PRO A 365 -49.02 0.63 3.26
N THR A 366 -48.68 0.80 1.98
CA THR A 366 -48.61 2.08 1.28
C THR A 366 -50.00 2.61 0.95
N GLY A 367 -50.26 3.87 1.29
CA GLY A 367 -51.51 4.59 1.00
C GLY A 367 -51.21 6.01 0.50
N VAL A 368 -51.91 6.39 -0.56
CA VAL A 368 -51.82 7.60 -1.38
C VAL A 368 -52.74 8.71 -0.84
N ASP A 369 -52.29 9.97 -0.87
CA ASP A 369 -53.02 11.23 -1.22
C ASP A 369 -52.12 12.42 -0.80
N ARG A 370 -52.01 13.60 -1.44
CA ARG A 370 -52.91 14.34 -2.35
C ARG A 370 -52.17 15.57 -2.93
N SER A 371 -52.81 16.17 -3.94
CA SER A 371 -52.94 17.62 -4.22
C SER A 371 -52.32 18.18 -5.50
N ASP A 372 -53.25 18.50 -6.40
CA ASP A 372 -53.16 19.40 -7.54
C ASP A 372 -52.76 20.83 -7.14
N GLY A 373 -52.02 21.49 -8.04
CA GLY A 373 -51.78 22.92 -8.02
C GLY A 373 -51.38 23.42 -9.40
N LYS A 374 -52.35 23.94 -10.16
CA LYS A 374 -52.16 24.87 -11.27
C LYS A 374 -53.00 26.12 -10.99
N GLU A 375 -52.33 27.21 -10.63
CA GLU A 375 -52.35 28.53 -11.31
C GLU A 375 -51.24 29.41 -10.73
#